data_AF-A0A815KGX8-F1
#
_entry.id   AF-A0A815KGX8-F1
#
_cell.length_a   1.000
_cell.length_b   1.000
_cell.length_c   1.000
_cell.angle_alpha   90.00
_cell.angle_beta   90.00
_cell.angle_gamma   90.00
#
_symmetry.space_group_name_H-M   'P 1'
#
loop_
_entity.id
_entity.type
_entity.pdbx_description
1 polymer ?
#
loop_
_entity_poly.entity_id
_entity_poly.type
_entity_poly.pdbx_seq_one_letter_code
_entity_poly.pdbx_strand_id
1 'polypeptide(L)'
;MVILSQQLVIDQRRCRCLASNSSCWPDALVWQSFNETIDGRLLSSEPSAVVCNEKPYNAEACALAIAQWSNSTWRSDQAGALQNHNWENSSCSIFTNSTTCNQGSVPVFAVNATLPEHVQKTVRFAATNNFRLVIKSTGHDYLGRSTAAGSLLLWLHHMKTMTLIKQYSSCGHASVSNAARIGAGAQWSEVYRWLNEFNLTAIGGASSTVSVAGGYVLGGRHSPLSRWKGMAADQVLEYDVITADGQ
;
A
#
# COMPACT_ATOMS: atom_id res chain seq x y z
N MET A 1 45.14 -18.16 -9.49
CA MET A 1 43.76 -17.71 -9.76
C MET A 1 43.45 -16.62 -8.73
N VAL A 2 43.34 -15.36 -9.16
CA VAL A 2 43.24 -14.20 -8.25
C VAL A 2 41.78 -13.77 -8.16
N ILE A 3 41.29 -13.60 -6.95
CA ILE A 3 39.98 -13.00 -6.67
C ILE A 3 40.08 -11.51 -7.04
N LEU A 4 39.39 -11.10 -8.09
CA LEU A 4 39.18 -9.70 -8.42
C LEU A 4 38.08 -9.17 -7.48
N SER A 5 38.44 -8.27 -6.57
CA SER A 5 37.47 -7.52 -5.78
C SER A 5 36.65 -6.66 -6.73
N GLN A 6 35.35 -6.94 -6.86
CA GLN A 6 34.43 -5.97 -7.45
C GLN A 6 34.49 -4.71 -6.59
N GLN A 7 34.89 -3.59 -7.19
CA GLN A 7 34.64 -2.29 -6.59
C GLN A 7 33.12 -2.17 -6.45
N LEU A 8 32.64 -2.17 -5.20
CA LEU A 8 31.33 -1.64 -4.88
C LEU A 8 31.29 -0.22 -5.45
N VAL A 9 30.53 -0.03 -6.52
CA VAL A 9 30.10 1.32 -6.92
C VAL A 9 29.19 1.78 -5.79
N ILE A 10 29.77 2.48 -4.82
CA ILE A 10 29.01 3.24 -3.83
C ILE A 10 28.30 4.34 -4.64
N ASP A 11 27.01 4.14 -4.93
CA ASP A 11 26.18 5.18 -5.50
C ASP A 11 26.24 6.40 -4.57
N GLN A 12 26.84 7.49 -5.05
CA GLN A 12 27.04 8.72 -4.28
C GLN A 12 25.74 9.49 -4.00
N ARG A 13 24.58 8.97 -4.42
CA ARG A 13 23.29 9.59 -4.10
C ARG A 13 22.95 9.38 -2.61
N ARG A 14 23.40 10.31 -1.77
CA ARG A 14 23.01 10.38 -0.35
C ARG A 14 21.51 10.60 -0.13
N CYS A 15 20.79 11.15 -1.10
CA CYS A 15 19.36 11.44 -1.02
C CYS A 15 18.57 10.71 -2.10
N ARG A 16 17.32 10.37 -1.79
CA ARG A 16 16.35 9.86 -2.79
C ARG A 16 15.96 10.96 -3.77
N CYS A 17 15.69 10.58 -5.02
CA CYS A 17 15.07 11.46 -5.98
C CYS A 17 13.59 11.66 -5.60
N LEU A 18 13.20 12.92 -5.44
CA LEU A 18 11.84 13.33 -5.08
C LEU A 18 11.23 14.12 -6.23
N ALA A 19 9.91 14.12 -6.32
CA ALA A 19 9.16 14.83 -7.35
C ALA A 19 9.44 16.34 -7.44
N SER A 20 9.89 16.96 -6.34
CA SER A 20 10.30 18.36 -6.32
C SER A 20 11.65 18.64 -6.99
N ASN A 21 12.41 17.61 -7.36
CA ASN A 21 13.73 17.74 -7.96
C ASN A 21 13.70 17.31 -9.44
N SER A 22 13.51 18.30 -10.33
CA SER A 22 13.49 18.10 -11.78
C SER A 22 14.81 17.60 -12.38
N SER A 23 15.94 17.70 -11.67
CA SER A 23 17.22 17.21 -12.18
C SER A 23 17.33 15.68 -12.23
N CYS A 24 16.52 14.98 -11.42
CA CYS A 24 16.54 13.52 -11.33
C CYS A 24 15.16 12.89 -11.55
N TRP A 25 14.08 13.66 -11.37
CA TRP A 25 12.72 13.16 -11.56
C TRP A 25 12.47 12.98 -13.07
N PRO A 26 12.12 11.77 -13.54
CA PRO A 26 11.98 11.53 -14.96
C PRO A 26 10.88 12.36 -15.60
N ASP A 27 11.04 12.60 -16.90
CA ASP A 27 10.04 13.26 -17.73
C ASP A 27 8.82 12.36 -18.01
N ALA A 28 7.82 12.94 -18.67
CA ALA A 28 6.57 12.26 -18.97
C ALA A 28 6.74 11.02 -19.86
N LEU A 29 7.74 10.99 -20.75
CA LEU A 29 7.97 9.84 -21.64
C LEU A 29 8.44 8.62 -20.85
N VAL A 30 9.35 8.81 -19.88
CA VAL A 30 9.80 7.73 -19.01
C VAL A 30 8.65 7.19 -18.15
N TRP A 31 7.81 8.07 -17.60
CA TRP A 31 6.63 7.65 -16.85
C TRP A 31 5.61 6.91 -17.72
N GLN A 32 5.40 7.35 -18.96
CA GLN A 32 4.53 6.67 -19.92
C GLN A 32 5.05 5.27 -20.28
N SER A 33 6.34 5.15 -20.62
CA SER A 33 6.94 3.84 -20.91
C SER A 33 6.86 2.90 -19.70
N PHE A 34 7.11 3.41 -18.49
CA PHE A 34 6.90 2.60 -17.27
C PHE A 34 5.44 2.17 -17.13
N ASN A 35 4.49 3.08 -17.35
CA ASN A 35 3.07 2.80 -17.25
C ASN A 35 2.61 1.67 -18.19
N GLU A 36 3.14 1.63 -19.41
CA GLU A 36 2.90 0.54 -20.36
C GLU A 36 3.38 -0.82 -19.80
N THR A 37 4.51 -0.84 -19.08
CA THR A 37 5.00 -2.09 -18.48
C THR A 37 4.11 -2.60 -17.35
N ILE A 38 3.30 -1.77 -16.73
CA ILE A 38 2.40 -2.13 -15.63
C ILE A 38 0.93 -2.07 -16.05
N ASP A 39 0.64 -2.34 -17.32
CA ASP A 39 -0.72 -2.43 -17.88
C ASP A 39 -1.56 -1.16 -17.67
N GLY A 40 -0.93 0.03 -17.72
CA GLY A 40 -1.63 1.30 -17.58
C GLY A 40 -2.04 1.66 -16.14
N ARG A 41 -1.39 1.07 -15.12
CA ARG A 41 -1.77 1.18 -13.70
C ARG A 41 -1.10 2.30 -12.92
N LEU A 42 -0.36 3.18 -13.58
CA LEU A 42 0.14 4.42 -13.01
C LEU A 42 -1.01 5.43 -12.91
N LEU A 43 -1.16 6.05 -11.74
CA LEU A 43 -2.16 7.08 -11.49
C LEU A 43 -1.57 8.26 -10.72
N SER A 44 -2.13 9.45 -10.96
CA SER A 44 -1.89 10.62 -10.10
C SER A 44 -2.50 10.36 -8.73
N SER A 45 -1.72 10.59 -7.68
CA SER A 45 -2.16 10.45 -6.30
C SER A 45 -2.23 11.84 -5.67
N GLU A 46 -3.39 12.21 -5.16
CA GLU A 46 -3.65 13.55 -4.65
C GLU A 46 -4.22 13.50 -3.23
N PRO A 47 -4.02 14.55 -2.41
CA PRO A 47 -4.63 14.63 -1.08
C PRO A 47 -6.14 14.45 -1.15
N SER A 48 -6.72 13.70 -0.20
CA SER A 48 -8.15 13.37 -0.22
C SER A 48 -9.10 14.57 -0.15
N ALA A 49 -8.61 15.73 0.30
CA ALA A 49 -9.34 16.99 0.35
C ALA A 49 -9.16 17.87 -0.91
N VAL A 50 -8.43 17.42 -1.94
CA VAL A 50 -8.11 18.22 -3.14
C VAL A 50 -9.36 18.75 -3.83
N VAL A 51 -10.40 17.93 -3.92
CA VAL A 51 -11.69 18.26 -4.54
C VAL A 51 -12.41 19.44 -3.88
N CYS A 52 -12.09 19.74 -2.62
CA CYS A 52 -12.62 20.92 -1.90
C CYS A 52 -11.80 22.20 -2.11
N ASN A 53 -10.62 22.11 -2.73
CA ASN A 53 -9.65 23.19 -2.82
C ASN A 53 -9.16 23.46 -4.26
N GLU A 54 -9.44 22.54 -5.20
CA GLU A 54 -9.03 22.64 -6.59
C GLU A 54 -9.80 23.70 -7.39
N LYS A 55 -9.22 24.08 -8.54
CA LYS A 55 -9.83 24.97 -9.52
C LYS A 55 -9.74 24.31 -10.91
N PRO A 56 -10.85 24.16 -11.65
CA PRO A 56 -12.22 24.58 -11.30
C PRO A 56 -12.81 23.78 -10.12
N TYR A 57 -13.56 24.47 -9.25
CA TYR A 57 -14.10 23.87 -8.01
C TYR A 57 -15.22 22.88 -8.32
N ASN A 58 -15.11 21.65 -7.80
CA ASN A 58 -16.12 20.62 -7.93
C ASN A 58 -16.95 20.50 -6.65
N ALA A 59 -18.11 21.17 -6.63
CA ALA A 59 -18.99 21.21 -5.46
C ALA A 59 -19.53 19.83 -5.07
N GLU A 60 -19.82 18.96 -6.03
CA GLU A 60 -20.36 17.62 -5.79
C GLU A 60 -19.28 16.70 -5.19
N ALA A 61 -18.08 16.68 -5.78
CA ALA A 61 -16.97 15.90 -5.27
C ALA A 61 -16.55 16.35 -3.86
N CYS A 62 -16.54 17.66 -3.60
CA CYS A 62 -16.29 18.17 -2.25
C CYS A 62 -17.37 17.76 -1.25
N ALA A 63 -18.65 17.84 -1.61
CA ALA A 63 -19.74 17.41 -0.74
C ALA A 63 -19.63 15.91 -0.40
N LEU A 64 -19.25 15.07 -1.37
CA LEU A 64 -18.98 13.65 -1.15
C LEU A 64 -17.80 13.45 -0.20
N ALA A 65 -16.69 14.15 -0.41
CA ALA A 65 -15.50 14.06 0.45
C ALA A 65 -15.82 14.47 1.90
N ILE A 66 -16.61 15.52 2.11
CA ILE A 66 -17.09 15.94 3.44
C ILE A 66 -17.94 14.84 4.08
N ALA A 67 -18.90 14.29 3.33
CA ALA A 67 -19.81 13.27 3.84
C ALA A 67 -19.11 11.95 4.19
N GLN A 68 -18.08 11.58 3.42
CA GLN A 68 -17.34 10.33 3.58
C GLN A 68 -16.03 10.47 4.37
N TRP A 69 -15.73 11.65 4.90
CA TRP A 69 -14.40 11.95 5.45
C TRP A 69 -13.94 10.95 6.52
N SER A 70 -14.86 10.51 7.39
CA SER A 70 -14.63 9.54 8.46
C SER A 70 -14.94 8.09 8.06
N ASN A 71 -15.38 7.83 6.83
CA ASN A 71 -15.67 6.49 6.34
C ASN A 71 -14.36 5.78 5.96
N SER A 72 -13.94 4.82 6.77
CA SER A 72 -12.68 4.11 6.53
C SER A 72 -12.63 3.34 5.22
N THR A 73 -13.75 2.86 4.69
CA THR A 73 -13.78 2.18 3.38
C THR A 73 -13.52 3.18 2.27
N TRP A 74 -14.24 4.32 2.29
CA TRP A 74 -14.01 5.39 1.32
C TRP A 74 -12.56 5.88 1.33
N ARG A 75 -11.94 6.01 2.51
CA ARG A 75 -10.52 6.37 2.62
C ARG A 75 -9.58 5.27 2.13
N SER A 76 -9.87 3.99 2.40
CA SER A 76 -8.99 2.90 1.94
C SER A 76 -8.96 2.76 0.42
N ASP A 77 -10.04 3.18 -0.24
CA ASP A 77 -10.26 3.05 -1.69
C ASP A 77 -9.63 4.18 -2.50
N GLN A 78 -8.85 5.05 -1.85
CA GLN A 78 -8.14 6.16 -2.50
C GLN A 78 -6.65 6.03 -2.28
N ALA A 79 -5.84 6.20 -3.33
CA ALA A 79 -4.38 6.13 -3.23
C ALA A 79 -3.80 7.20 -2.30
N GLY A 80 -4.29 8.43 -2.38
CA GLY A 80 -3.76 9.56 -1.61
C GLY A 80 -4.34 9.75 -0.21
N ALA A 81 -5.33 8.94 0.18
CA ALA A 81 -5.92 9.00 1.51
C ALA A 81 -5.23 8.05 2.51
N LEU A 82 -5.22 8.46 3.77
CA LEU A 82 -4.81 7.71 4.95
C LEU A 82 -5.93 7.76 5.97
N GLN A 83 -6.05 6.74 6.82
CA GLN A 83 -7.09 6.75 7.87
C GLN A 83 -6.84 7.86 8.90
N ASN A 84 -5.57 8.11 9.18
CA ASN A 84 -5.10 9.20 10.04
C ASN A 84 -4.71 10.39 9.14
N HIS A 85 -5.67 11.28 8.87
CA HIS A 85 -5.52 12.38 7.92
C HIS A 85 -4.41 13.40 8.29
N ASN A 86 -3.94 13.42 9.55
CA ASN A 86 -2.79 14.22 9.96
C ASN A 86 -1.50 13.84 9.23
N TRP A 87 -1.44 12.64 8.65
CA TRP A 87 -0.31 12.17 7.85
C TRP A 87 -0.43 12.50 6.36
N GLU A 88 -1.53 13.11 5.90
CA GLU A 88 -1.68 13.52 4.50
C GLU A 88 -1.08 14.89 4.27
N ASN A 89 -1.79 15.94 4.70
CA ASN A 89 -1.41 17.32 4.46
C ASN A 89 -2.15 18.26 5.42
N SER A 90 -1.45 19.28 5.92
CA SER A 90 -2.03 20.35 6.73
C SER A 90 -2.54 21.54 5.93
N SER A 91 -2.15 21.67 4.64
CA SER A 91 -2.62 22.77 3.77
C SER A 91 -3.90 22.46 3.01
N CYS A 92 -4.30 21.19 2.86
CA CYS A 92 -5.50 20.78 2.15
C CYS A 92 -6.58 20.30 3.13
N SER A 93 -7.74 20.95 3.13
CA SER A 93 -8.75 20.80 4.18
C SER A 93 -10.16 20.69 3.58
N ILE A 94 -11.01 19.87 4.20
CA ILE A 94 -12.46 19.85 3.90
C ILE A 94 -13.25 20.87 4.71
N PHE A 95 -12.64 21.49 5.72
CA PHE A 95 -13.31 22.40 6.66
C PHE A 95 -13.11 23.88 6.29
N THR A 96 -12.05 24.19 5.55
CA THR A 96 -11.70 25.55 5.17
C THR A 96 -11.41 25.58 3.69
N ASN A 97 -11.94 26.59 2.98
CA ASN A 97 -11.51 26.91 1.62
C ASN A 97 -10.07 27.41 1.70
N SER A 98 -9.11 26.48 1.63
CA SER A 98 -7.71 26.84 1.55
C SER A 98 -7.44 27.40 0.16
N THR A 99 -6.70 28.50 0.08
CA THR A 99 -6.21 29.02 -1.20
C THR A 99 -5.11 28.15 -1.81
N THR A 100 -4.61 27.16 -1.06
CA THR A 100 -3.55 26.24 -1.50
C THR A 100 -3.83 24.82 -1.01
N CYS A 101 -3.84 23.83 -1.90
CA CYS A 101 -3.84 22.42 -1.54
C CYS A 101 -2.53 21.80 -2.04
N ASN A 102 -1.51 21.76 -1.19
CA ASN A 102 -0.22 21.18 -1.57
C ASN A 102 -0.26 19.65 -1.48
N GLN A 103 0.74 18.98 -2.05
CA GLN A 103 0.84 17.53 -1.96
C GLN A 103 1.06 17.04 -0.51
N GLY A 104 1.82 17.80 0.29
CA GLY A 104 2.19 17.39 1.65
C GLY A 104 3.00 16.09 1.65
N SER A 105 2.61 15.16 2.52
CA SER A 105 3.22 13.83 2.61
C SER A 105 2.61 12.83 1.63
N VAL A 106 1.57 13.19 0.88
CA VAL A 106 0.92 12.27 -0.06
C VAL A 106 1.88 11.97 -1.23
N PRO A 107 2.06 10.70 -1.64
CA PRO A 107 2.85 10.36 -2.83
C PRO A 107 2.27 11.02 -4.09
N VAL A 108 3.10 11.43 -5.04
CA VAL A 108 2.64 12.14 -6.26
C VAL A 108 2.08 11.19 -7.31
N PHE A 109 2.67 10.00 -7.41
CA PHE A 109 2.19 8.92 -8.27
C PHE A 109 1.94 7.69 -7.42
N ALA A 110 0.99 6.88 -7.86
CA ALA A 110 0.77 5.55 -7.32
C ALA A 110 0.70 4.52 -8.45
N VAL A 111 1.11 3.30 -8.13
CA VAL A 111 0.89 2.12 -8.95
C VAL A 111 -0.23 1.31 -8.32
N ASN A 112 -1.36 1.20 -9.03
CA ASN A 112 -2.48 0.34 -8.65
C ASN A 112 -2.14 -1.12 -8.93
N ALA A 113 -1.40 -1.75 -8.02
CA ALA A 113 -0.95 -3.12 -8.16
C ALA A 113 -2.11 -4.11 -7.96
N THR A 114 -2.12 -5.14 -8.79
CA THR A 114 -3.12 -6.22 -8.82
C THR A 114 -2.48 -7.57 -9.07
N LEU A 115 -1.34 -7.57 -9.78
CA LEU A 115 -0.51 -8.74 -10.05
C LEU A 115 0.88 -8.58 -9.42
N PRO A 116 1.55 -9.68 -9.03
CA PRO A 116 2.93 -9.66 -8.53
C PRO A 116 3.91 -8.93 -9.48
N GLU A 117 3.71 -9.06 -10.78
CA GLU A 117 4.57 -8.44 -11.80
C GLU A 117 4.53 -6.91 -11.73
N HIS A 118 3.40 -6.31 -11.33
CA HIS A 118 3.32 -4.86 -11.11
C HIS A 118 4.21 -4.44 -9.95
N VAL A 119 4.22 -5.22 -8.87
CA VAL A 119 5.09 -4.98 -7.71
C VAL A 119 6.56 -5.11 -8.11
N GLN A 120 6.94 -6.20 -8.79
CA GLN A 120 8.32 -6.43 -9.24
C GLN A 120 8.81 -5.30 -10.14
N LYS A 121 8.03 -4.91 -11.15
CA LYS A 121 8.37 -3.81 -12.07
C LYS A 121 8.49 -2.48 -11.34
N THR A 122 7.60 -2.20 -10.39
CA THR A 122 7.64 -0.97 -9.59
C THR A 122 8.87 -0.90 -8.69
N VAL A 123 9.21 -1.99 -8.00
CA VAL A 123 10.40 -2.05 -7.13
C VAL A 123 11.66 -1.82 -7.93
N ARG A 124 11.81 -2.51 -9.07
CA ARG A 124 12.96 -2.33 -9.98
C ARG A 124 13.01 -0.91 -10.54
N PHE A 125 11.89 -0.36 -10.97
CA PHE A 125 11.81 1.00 -11.49
C PHE A 125 12.19 2.05 -10.45
N ALA A 126 11.73 1.89 -9.20
CA ALA A 126 12.10 2.76 -8.09
C ALA A 126 13.59 2.65 -7.73
N ALA A 127 14.17 1.45 -7.77
CA ALA A 127 15.59 1.22 -7.55
C ALA A 127 16.44 1.91 -8.64
N THR A 128 16.14 1.67 -9.92
CA THR A 128 16.86 2.26 -11.07
C THR A 128 16.86 3.78 -11.05
N ASN A 129 15.74 4.40 -10.66
CA ASN A 129 15.60 5.85 -10.63
C ASN A 129 15.91 6.48 -9.26
N ASN A 130 16.31 5.66 -8.28
CA ASN A 130 16.58 6.07 -6.89
C ASN A 130 15.40 6.83 -6.24
N PHE A 131 14.16 6.39 -6.48
CA PHE A 131 12.99 7.00 -5.85
C PHE A 131 12.86 6.64 -4.38
N ARG A 132 12.19 7.52 -3.63
CA ARG A 132 11.57 7.11 -2.38
C ARG A 132 10.34 6.27 -2.73
N LEU A 133 10.42 4.96 -2.54
CA LEU A 133 9.28 4.06 -2.67
C LEU A 133 8.54 3.95 -1.34
N VAL A 134 7.21 4.04 -1.39
CA VAL A 134 6.31 3.85 -0.24
C VAL A 134 5.34 2.72 -0.56
N ILE A 135 4.98 1.92 0.44
CA ILE A 135 4.03 0.82 0.27
C ILE A 135 2.79 1.12 1.10
N LYS A 136 1.61 1.04 0.48
CA LYS A 136 0.32 1.18 1.16
C LYS A 136 -0.62 0.08 0.73
N SER A 137 -1.28 -0.53 1.70
CA SER A 137 -2.50 -1.30 1.46
C SER A 137 -3.72 -0.41 1.75
N THR A 138 -4.04 -0.15 3.02
CA THR A 138 -5.28 0.57 3.40
C THR A 138 -5.08 1.94 4.05
N GLY A 139 -3.83 2.32 4.36
CA GLY A 139 -3.52 3.62 4.99
C GLY A 139 -3.84 3.70 6.49
N HIS A 140 -4.01 2.57 7.17
CA HIS A 140 -4.30 2.47 8.62
C HIS A 140 -3.10 2.80 9.54
N ASP A 141 -1.92 3.07 8.99
CA ASP A 141 -0.72 3.23 9.82
C ASP A 141 -0.79 4.52 10.65
N TYR A 142 -0.73 4.38 11.97
CA TYR A 142 -0.77 5.49 12.92
C TYR A 142 0.55 6.30 12.97
N LEU A 143 1.63 5.76 12.41
CA LEU A 143 2.97 6.35 12.45
C LEU A 143 3.40 6.95 11.10
N GLY A 144 2.49 7.05 10.13
CA GLY A 144 2.76 7.61 8.81
C GLY A 144 3.69 6.75 7.94
N ARG A 145 3.88 5.46 8.24
CA ARG A 145 4.83 4.59 7.51
C ARG A 145 4.39 4.22 6.10
N SER A 146 3.12 4.48 5.75
CA SER A 146 2.55 4.20 4.43
C SER A 146 2.37 5.46 3.57
N THR A 147 3.14 6.52 3.84
CA THR A 147 3.11 7.78 3.08
C THR A 147 4.47 8.48 3.10
N ALA A 148 4.73 9.34 2.12
CA ALA A 148 5.90 10.21 2.13
C ALA A 148 5.86 11.31 1.04
N ALA A 149 6.34 12.49 1.39
CA ALA A 149 6.48 13.60 0.45
C ALA A 149 7.36 13.25 -0.76
N GLY A 150 6.90 13.62 -1.95
CA GLY A 150 7.63 13.48 -3.22
C GLY A 150 7.96 12.04 -3.62
N SER A 151 7.24 11.06 -3.09
CA SER A 151 7.48 9.63 -3.29
C SER A 151 6.63 9.00 -4.39
N LEU A 152 7.02 7.79 -4.79
CA LEU A 152 6.21 6.87 -5.59
C LEU A 152 5.52 5.87 -4.65
N LEU A 153 4.19 5.74 -4.78
CA LEU A 153 3.42 4.77 -4.02
C LEU A 153 3.26 3.45 -4.78
N LEU A 154 3.59 2.35 -4.13
CA LEU A 154 3.12 1.03 -4.49
C LEU A 154 1.84 0.74 -3.70
N TRP A 155 0.69 0.77 -4.38
CA TRP A 155 -0.61 0.63 -3.76
C TRP A 155 -1.14 -0.80 -3.96
N LEU A 156 -1.09 -1.58 -2.89
CA LEU A 156 -1.44 -3.02 -2.90
C LEU A 156 -2.94 -3.26 -2.71
N HIS A 157 -3.75 -2.22 -2.49
CA HIS A 157 -5.16 -2.33 -2.11
C HIS A 157 -5.95 -3.30 -2.99
N HIS A 158 -5.69 -3.31 -4.30
CA HIS A 158 -6.45 -4.12 -5.25
C HIS A 158 -5.92 -5.57 -5.41
N MET A 159 -4.86 -5.97 -4.71
CA MET A 159 -4.40 -7.37 -4.64
C MET A 159 -5.30 -8.17 -3.68
N LYS A 160 -6.52 -8.48 -4.12
CA LYS A 160 -7.60 -9.06 -3.29
C LYS A 160 -7.78 -10.58 -3.42
N THR A 161 -6.97 -11.26 -4.21
CA THR A 161 -7.11 -12.71 -4.46
C THR A 161 -7.11 -13.50 -3.15
N MET A 162 -8.08 -14.42 -3.01
CA MET A 162 -8.19 -15.30 -1.85
C MET A 162 -8.39 -16.75 -2.33
N THR A 163 -7.70 -17.69 -1.70
CA THR A 163 -7.80 -19.12 -2.04
C THR A 163 -7.79 -19.95 -0.78
N LEU A 164 -8.75 -20.87 -0.66
CA LEU A 164 -8.83 -21.84 0.42
C LEU A 164 -8.04 -23.09 0.03
N ILE A 165 -7.15 -23.52 0.91
CA ILE A 165 -6.34 -24.72 0.76
C ILE A 165 -6.82 -25.73 1.80
N LYS A 166 -7.54 -26.75 1.35
CA LYS A 166 -8.01 -27.85 2.18
C LYS A 166 -6.87 -28.86 2.32
N GLN A 167 -6.20 -28.85 3.46
CA GLN A 167 -4.92 -29.53 3.73
C GLN A 167 -3.72 -28.79 3.15
N TYR A 168 -3.07 -28.02 4.01
CA TYR A 168 -1.79 -27.39 3.72
C TYR A 168 -0.69 -28.10 4.50
N SER A 169 0.45 -28.34 3.84
CA SER A 169 1.63 -28.94 4.41
C SER A 169 2.87 -28.22 3.89
N SER A 170 3.81 -27.90 4.77
CA SER A 170 5.12 -27.36 4.41
C SER A 170 6.23 -28.18 5.06
N CYS A 171 7.42 -28.15 4.45
CA CYS A 171 8.57 -28.90 4.94
C CYS A 171 8.90 -28.54 6.40
N GLY A 172 8.89 -29.53 7.28
CA GLY A 172 9.22 -29.34 8.70
C GLY A 172 8.06 -28.88 9.59
N HIS A 173 6.83 -28.75 9.06
CA HIS A 173 5.65 -28.37 9.83
C HIS A 173 4.52 -29.41 9.73
N ALA A 174 3.70 -29.49 10.78
CA ALA A 174 2.52 -30.34 10.77
C ALA A 174 1.50 -29.84 9.74
N SER A 175 0.85 -30.76 9.05
CA SER A 175 -0.24 -30.43 8.13
C SER A 175 -1.41 -29.80 8.88
N VAL A 176 -2.03 -28.78 8.28
CA VAL A 176 -3.23 -28.11 8.82
C VAL A 176 -4.41 -28.29 7.87
N SER A 177 -5.60 -28.53 8.43
CA SER A 177 -6.78 -28.95 7.67
C SER A 177 -7.47 -27.82 6.88
N ASN A 178 -7.15 -26.56 7.14
CA ASN A 178 -7.57 -25.41 6.32
C ASN A 178 -6.53 -24.29 6.43
N ALA A 179 -6.09 -23.78 5.29
CA ALA A 179 -5.28 -22.57 5.20
C ALA A 179 -5.87 -21.61 4.16
N ALA A 180 -5.65 -20.31 4.36
CA ALA A 180 -6.09 -19.27 3.43
C ALA A 180 -4.88 -18.54 2.87
N ARG A 181 -4.71 -18.56 1.55
CA ARG A 181 -3.80 -17.66 0.84
C ARG A 181 -4.57 -16.38 0.55
N ILE A 182 -4.09 -15.25 1.08
CA ILE A 182 -4.80 -13.97 1.08
C ILE A 182 -3.91 -12.90 0.46
N GLY A 183 -4.42 -12.19 -0.53
CA GLY A 183 -3.70 -11.12 -1.21
C GLY A 183 -3.39 -9.91 -0.31
N ALA A 184 -2.29 -9.22 -0.61
CA ALA A 184 -1.76 -8.11 0.19
C ALA A 184 -2.72 -6.91 0.35
N GLY A 185 -3.72 -6.80 -0.53
CA GLY A 185 -4.74 -5.77 -0.50
C GLY A 185 -5.96 -6.11 0.36
N ALA A 186 -6.19 -7.40 0.66
CA ALA A 186 -7.44 -7.85 1.27
C ALA A 186 -7.62 -7.30 2.68
N GLN A 187 -8.84 -6.84 2.96
CA GLN A 187 -9.27 -6.28 4.24
C GLN A 187 -10.04 -7.33 5.04
N TRP A 188 -10.06 -7.17 6.37
CA TRP A 188 -10.75 -8.12 7.25
C TRP A 188 -12.24 -8.30 6.91
N SER A 189 -12.95 -7.25 6.48
CA SER A 189 -14.34 -7.33 6.03
C SER A 189 -14.54 -8.31 4.86
N GLU A 190 -13.60 -8.31 3.91
CA GLU A 190 -13.61 -9.16 2.73
C GLU A 190 -13.29 -10.61 3.13
N VAL A 191 -12.24 -10.78 3.92
CA VAL A 191 -11.77 -12.10 4.38
C VAL A 191 -12.79 -12.78 5.27
N TYR A 192 -13.41 -12.07 6.22
CA TYR A 192 -14.44 -12.66 7.08
C TYR A 192 -15.69 -13.09 6.31
N ARG A 193 -16.15 -12.26 5.35
CA ARG A 193 -17.29 -12.60 4.51
C ARG A 193 -17.00 -13.85 3.68
N TRP A 194 -15.82 -13.91 3.08
CA TRP A 194 -15.38 -15.05 2.27
C TRP A 194 -15.22 -16.33 3.11
N LEU A 195 -14.60 -16.27 4.29
CA LEU A 195 -14.44 -17.43 5.17
C LEU A 195 -15.76 -17.97 5.74
N ASN A 196 -16.76 -17.09 5.92
CA ASN A 196 -18.09 -17.47 6.38
C ASN A 196 -18.78 -18.44 5.39
N GLU A 197 -18.50 -18.35 4.09
CA GLU A 197 -19.00 -19.29 3.06
C GLU A 197 -18.52 -20.73 3.29
N PHE A 198 -17.43 -20.90 4.05
CA PHE A 198 -16.84 -22.19 4.40
C PHE A 198 -17.04 -22.58 5.87
N ASN A 199 -17.80 -21.79 6.64
CA ASN A 199 -17.93 -21.94 8.10
C ASN A 199 -16.57 -21.89 8.83
N LEU A 200 -15.65 -21.04 8.35
CA LEU A 200 -14.32 -20.85 8.93
C LEU A 200 -14.20 -19.47 9.57
N THR A 201 -13.34 -19.37 10.58
CA THR A 201 -13.05 -18.12 11.30
C THR A 201 -11.54 -17.88 11.30
N ALA A 202 -11.13 -16.67 10.94
CA ALA A 202 -9.74 -16.22 11.06
C ALA A 202 -9.49 -15.47 12.37
N ILE A 203 -8.25 -15.54 12.87
CA ILE A 203 -7.78 -14.75 14.01
C ILE A 203 -7.36 -13.38 13.49
N GLY A 204 -8.34 -12.50 13.29
CA GLY A 204 -8.11 -11.19 12.68
C GLY A 204 -8.50 -10.00 13.56
N GLY A 205 -8.35 -8.81 12.97
CA GLY A 205 -8.63 -7.53 13.62
C GLY A 205 -10.12 -7.22 13.70
N ALA A 206 -10.51 -6.43 14.70
CA ALA A 206 -11.89 -5.94 14.85
C ALA A 206 -12.23 -4.83 13.83
N SER A 207 -11.25 -3.99 13.49
CA SER A 207 -11.40 -2.95 12.46
C SER A 207 -11.43 -3.59 11.07
N SER A 208 -12.60 -3.52 10.44
CA SER A 208 -12.94 -4.28 9.23
C SER A 208 -12.17 -3.85 7.98
N THR A 209 -11.66 -2.62 7.95
CA THR A 209 -10.89 -2.04 6.82
C THR A 209 -9.37 -2.12 7.01
N VAL A 210 -8.90 -2.78 8.07
CA VAL A 210 -7.48 -3.09 8.20
C VAL A 210 -7.14 -4.21 7.21
N SER A 211 -6.05 -4.03 6.45
CA SER A 211 -5.54 -5.08 5.56
C SER A 211 -4.92 -6.22 6.37
N VAL A 212 -5.19 -7.45 5.93
CA VAL A 212 -4.71 -8.68 6.56
C VAL A 212 -3.20 -8.81 6.43
N ALA A 213 -2.71 -8.98 5.19
CA ALA A 213 -1.31 -9.29 4.89
C ALA A 213 -0.39 -8.04 4.82
N GLY A 214 -0.85 -6.90 5.35
CA GLY A 214 -0.06 -5.69 5.49
C GLY A 214 0.63 -5.59 6.87
N GLY A 215 0.79 -4.35 7.35
CA GLY A 215 1.38 -4.06 8.65
C GLY A 215 0.62 -4.64 9.87
N TYR A 216 -0.56 -5.25 9.66
CA TYR A 216 -1.28 -5.94 10.72
C TYR A 216 -0.57 -7.26 11.09
N VAL A 217 -0.57 -8.24 10.20
CA VAL A 217 0.13 -9.52 10.46
C VAL A 217 1.64 -9.31 10.66
N LEU A 218 2.28 -8.49 9.80
CA LEU A 218 3.72 -8.21 9.89
C LEU A 218 4.13 -7.49 11.20
N GLY A 219 3.15 -6.92 11.92
CA GLY A 219 3.34 -6.22 13.19
C GLY A 219 2.88 -7.01 14.42
N GLY A 220 2.66 -8.32 14.31
CA GLY A 220 2.22 -9.17 15.43
C GLY A 220 0.69 -9.20 15.58
N ARG A 221 0.16 -8.07 16.05
CA ARG A 221 -1.25 -7.67 16.26
C ARG A 221 -2.21 -8.67 16.93
N HIS A 222 -3.13 -8.10 17.69
CA HIS A 222 -4.12 -8.81 18.49
C HIS A 222 -5.46 -9.01 17.77
N SER A 223 -6.18 -10.04 18.20
CA SER A 223 -7.55 -10.39 17.82
C SER A 223 -8.37 -10.62 19.10
N PRO A 224 -9.72 -10.49 19.07
CA PRO A 224 -10.57 -10.98 20.17
C PRO A 224 -10.30 -12.43 20.58
N LEU A 225 -9.79 -13.24 19.64
CA LEU A 225 -9.46 -14.64 19.86
C LEU A 225 -8.01 -14.86 20.33
N SER A 226 -7.19 -13.81 20.46
CA SER A 226 -5.76 -13.98 20.70
C SER A 226 -5.40 -14.65 22.01
N ARG A 227 -6.20 -14.47 23.07
CA ARG A 227 -5.98 -15.19 24.34
C ARG A 227 -6.08 -16.71 24.19
N TRP A 228 -6.85 -17.19 23.20
CA TRP A 228 -7.08 -18.61 22.97
C TRP A 228 -6.21 -19.17 21.83
N LYS A 229 -5.96 -18.37 20.79
CA LYS A 229 -5.37 -18.83 19.53
C LYS A 229 -4.03 -18.18 19.17
N GLY A 230 -3.52 -17.25 19.98
CA GLY A 230 -2.28 -16.52 19.69
C GLY A 230 -2.51 -15.22 18.90
N MET A 231 -1.43 -14.52 18.60
CA MET A 231 -1.46 -13.29 17.79
C MET A 231 -1.69 -13.61 16.30
N ALA A 232 -1.99 -12.58 15.51
CA ALA A 232 -2.17 -12.74 14.07
C ALA A 232 -0.89 -13.24 13.38
N ALA A 233 0.29 -12.79 13.85
CA ALA A 233 1.58 -13.29 13.37
C ALA A 233 1.79 -14.79 13.65
N ASP A 234 1.23 -15.31 14.75
CA ASP A 234 1.35 -16.74 15.09
C ASP A 234 0.51 -17.63 14.15
N GLN A 235 -0.39 -17.03 13.34
CA GLN A 235 -1.22 -17.77 12.39
C GLN A 235 -0.59 -17.90 11.01
N VAL A 236 0.57 -17.28 10.77
CA VAL A 236 1.17 -17.26 9.44
C VAL A 236 1.88 -18.57 9.16
N LEU A 237 1.57 -19.15 8.00
CA LEU A 237 2.21 -20.35 7.50
C LEU A 237 3.34 -20.01 6.51
N GLU A 238 3.08 -19.07 5.60
CA GLU A 238 3.99 -18.66 4.54
C GLU A 238 3.78 -17.19 4.15
N TYR A 239 4.80 -16.60 3.52
CA TYR A 239 4.71 -15.31 2.83
C TYR A 239 5.19 -15.46 1.39
N ASP A 240 4.39 -15.00 0.43
CA ASP A 240 4.88 -14.69 -0.90
C ASP A 240 5.40 -13.24 -0.89
N VAL A 241 6.71 -13.08 -1.02
CA VAL A 241 7.37 -11.78 -0.93
C VAL A 241 8.03 -11.43 -2.25
N ILE A 242 8.04 -10.13 -2.54
CA ILE A 242 8.93 -9.56 -3.55
C ILE A 242 9.99 -8.76 -2.83
N THR A 243 11.23 -9.14 -3.07
CA THR A 243 12.42 -8.59 -2.42
C THR A 243 12.88 -7.29 -3.09
N ALA A 244 13.83 -6.58 -2.48
CA ALA A 244 14.24 -5.26 -2.94
C ALA A 244 14.95 -5.24 -4.31
N ASP A 245 15.49 -6.37 -4.75
CA ASP A 245 16.03 -6.59 -6.11
C ASP A 245 14.95 -7.10 -7.10
N GLY A 246 13.72 -7.29 -6.62
CA GLY A 246 12.56 -7.66 -7.39
C GLY A 246 12.44 -9.15 -7.67
N GLN A 247 13.07 -10.05 -6.90
CA GLN A 247 12.72 -11.48 -6.89
C GLN A 247 11.41 -11.66 -6.14
#